data_AF-A0AAE3FZV7-F1
#
_entry.id   AF-A0AAE3FZV7-F1
#
_cell.length_a   1.000
_cell.length_b   1.000
_cell.length_c   1.000
_cell.angle_alpha   90.00
_cell.angle_beta   90.00
_cell.angle_gamma   90.00
#
_symmetry.space_group_name_H-M   'P 1'
#
loop_
_entity.id
_entity.type
_entity.pdbx_description
1 polymer ?
#
loop_
_entity_poly.entity_id
_entity_poly.type
_entity_poly.pdbx_seq_one_letter_code
_entity_poly.pdbx_strand_id
1 'polypeptide(L)'
;MNALRANFENILATGFTHYFRKSRVYDKQHSRPGHGTFVRLFFNDADYRTNDAIKSILVKGEYRFDECNHRNTYSKNGCFEQVKKDDALTISIGTPWLICSYLHHIEANHGAPYMPAKEYKGVMHDNGSMSEITQTTQMYDGIWTFNKFKLQRHLRAAGILDEYDLNGLSIYAASIPEIDTFVSGKMKQDPYYLVT
;
A
#
# COMPACT_ATOMS: atom_id res chain seq x y z
N MET A 1 -18.27 -9.70 -4.11
CA MET A 1 -16.98 -10.30 -4.52
C MET A 1 -17.04 -11.03 -5.87
N ASN A 2 -18.11 -11.78 -6.16
CA ASN A 2 -18.22 -12.59 -7.39
C ASN A 2 -18.00 -11.83 -8.71
N ALA A 3 -18.53 -10.60 -8.82
CA ALA A 3 -18.35 -9.78 -10.03
C ALA A 3 -16.89 -9.31 -10.25
N LEU A 4 -16.15 -9.01 -9.17
CA LEU A 4 -14.72 -8.67 -9.28
C LEU A 4 -13.90 -9.90 -9.64
N ARG A 5 -14.19 -11.05 -9.02
CA ARG A 5 -13.49 -12.32 -9.32
C ARG A 5 -13.75 -12.87 -10.72
N ALA A 6 -14.78 -12.38 -11.41
CA ALA A 6 -15.00 -12.70 -12.82
C ALA A 6 -13.96 -12.04 -13.76
N ASN A 7 -13.30 -10.97 -13.30
CA ASN A 7 -12.37 -10.18 -14.11
C ASN A 7 -10.96 -10.10 -13.49
N PHE A 8 -10.82 -10.38 -12.19
CA PHE A 8 -9.56 -10.34 -11.46
C PHE A 8 -9.37 -11.62 -10.67
N GLU A 9 -8.31 -12.36 -10.99
CA GLU A 9 -7.95 -13.60 -10.27
C GLU A 9 -7.67 -13.33 -8.79
N ASN A 10 -7.00 -12.21 -8.52
CA ASN A 10 -6.57 -11.80 -7.20
C ASN A 10 -6.96 -10.35 -6.93
N ILE A 11 -7.44 -10.08 -5.72
CA ILE A 11 -7.80 -8.73 -5.28
C ILE A 11 -6.97 -8.42 -4.04
N LEU A 12 -6.22 -7.32 -4.08
CA LEU A 12 -5.35 -6.88 -3.01
C LEU A 12 -5.90 -5.60 -2.39
N ALA A 13 -5.85 -5.50 -1.06
CA ALA A 13 -6.22 -4.29 -0.34
C ALA A 13 -5.25 -4.01 0.81
N THR A 14 -4.98 -2.74 1.12
CA THR A 14 -4.04 -2.38 2.20
C THR A 14 -4.69 -2.55 3.58
N GLY A 15 -4.37 -3.64 4.25
CA GLY A 15 -4.85 -3.99 5.60
C GLY A 15 -4.14 -3.26 6.74
N PHE A 16 -3.76 -2.00 6.58
CA PHE A 16 -2.82 -1.34 7.49
C PHE A 16 -3.32 -1.29 8.95
N THR A 17 -2.46 -1.69 9.89
CA THR A 17 -2.73 -1.71 11.33
C THR A 17 -1.80 -0.73 12.05
N HIS A 18 -2.13 0.55 11.92
CA HIS A 18 -1.36 1.63 12.54
C HIS A 18 -1.30 1.59 14.06
N TYR A 19 -2.22 0.86 14.71
CA TYR A 19 -2.30 0.72 16.16
C TYR A 19 -1.15 -0.12 16.74
N PHE A 20 -0.52 -1.02 15.97
CA PHE A 20 0.66 -1.79 16.43
C PHE A 20 1.76 -0.88 16.97
N ARG A 21 1.95 0.29 16.35
CA ARG A 21 2.92 1.31 16.78
C ARG A 21 2.71 1.78 18.22
N LYS A 22 1.48 1.67 18.74
CA LYS A 22 1.10 2.04 20.10
C LYS A 22 0.94 0.81 20.99
N SER A 23 0.14 -0.17 20.57
CA SER A 23 -0.17 -1.37 21.37
C SER A 23 1.02 -2.31 21.53
N ARG A 24 1.94 -2.30 20.56
CA ARG A 24 3.05 -3.27 20.44
C ARG A 24 2.57 -4.72 20.32
N VAL A 25 1.29 -4.92 20.02
CA VAL A 25 0.66 -6.23 19.84
C VAL A 25 -0.09 -6.22 18.52
N TYR A 26 0.17 -7.23 17.71
CA TYR A 26 -0.51 -7.48 16.44
C TYR A 26 -0.96 -8.93 16.38
N ASP A 27 -2.27 -9.13 16.34
CA ASP A 27 -2.88 -10.40 16.00
C ASP A 27 -3.29 -10.39 14.53
N LYS A 28 -2.72 -11.28 13.71
CA LYS A 28 -2.97 -11.31 12.27
C LYS A 28 -4.44 -11.53 11.91
N GLN A 29 -5.13 -12.37 12.67
CA GLN A 29 -6.53 -12.76 12.46
C GLN A 29 -7.52 -11.75 13.06
N HIS A 30 -7.12 -11.03 14.11
CA HIS A 30 -8.05 -10.17 14.87
C HIS A 30 -7.77 -8.66 14.76
N SER A 31 -6.56 -8.24 14.38
CA SER A 31 -6.20 -6.82 14.32
C SER A 31 -6.85 -6.14 13.13
N ARG A 32 -7.92 -5.39 13.39
CA ARG A 32 -8.72 -4.76 12.33
C ARG A 32 -7.93 -3.69 11.55
N PRO A 33 -8.09 -3.61 10.21
CA PRO A 33 -7.55 -2.52 9.41
C PRO A 33 -8.05 -1.14 9.85
N GLY A 34 -7.15 -0.16 9.84
CA GLY A 34 -7.42 1.17 10.37
C GLY A 34 -8.24 2.09 9.45
N HIS A 35 -8.15 1.92 8.13
CA HIS A 35 -8.58 2.92 7.16
C HIS A 35 -9.67 2.42 6.21
N GLY A 36 -10.77 3.17 6.15
CA GLY A 36 -11.85 2.97 5.18
C GLY A 36 -12.79 1.80 5.50
N THR A 37 -14.07 1.98 5.19
CA THR A 37 -15.09 0.94 5.37
C THR A 37 -14.84 -0.26 4.47
N PHE A 38 -14.41 -0.04 3.22
CA PHE A 38 -14.13 -1.11 2.26
C PHE A 38 -13.14 -2.13 2.82
N VAL A 39 -11.97 -1.70 3.29
CA VAL A 39 -10.92 -2.61 3.78
C VAL A 39 -11.39 -3.37 5.02
N ARG A 40 -12.21 -2.77 5.88
CA ARG A 40 -12.80 -3.45 7.05
C ARG A 40 -13.78 -4.54 6.67
N LEU A 41 -14.59 -4.32 5.63
CA LEU A 41 -15.48 -5.35 5.09
C LEU A 41 -14.67 -6.44 4.37
N PHE A 42 -13.73 -6.02 3.52
CA PHE A 42 -12.83 -6.90 2.79
C PHE A 42 -12.00 -7.81 3.70
N PHE A 43 -11.65 -7.35 4.91
CA PHE A 43 -10.94 -8.16 5.89
C PHE A 43 -11.64 -9.48 6.23
N ASN A 44 -12.98 -9.49 6.26
CA ASN A 44 -13.74 -10.72 6.51
C ASN A 44 -13.80 -11.63 5.28
N ASP A 45 -13.64 -11.07 4.08
CA ASP A 45 -13.67 -11.80 2.82
C ASP A 45 -12.28 -12.31 2.39
N ALA A 46 -11.21 -11.73 2.91
CA ALA A 46 -9.84 -12.02 2.52
C ALA A 46 -9.45 -13.47 2.87
N ASP A 47 -8.78 -14.14 1.93
CA ASP A 47 -8.26 -15.50 2.09
C ASP A 47 -6.87 -15.50 2.74
N TYR A 48 -6.14 -14.39 2.63
CA TYR A 48 -4.78 -14.25 3.15
C TYR A 48 -4.49 -12.81 3.60
N ARG A 49 -3.53 -12.69 4.54
CA ARG A 49 -2.96 -11.42 5.00
C ARG A 49 -1.47 -11.56 5.21
N THR A 50 -0.68 -10.59 4.74
CA THR A 50 0.77 -10.59 4.97
C THR A 50 1.14 -10.39 6.45
N ASN A 51 2.35 -10.78 6.82
CA ASN A 51 2.84 -10.73 8.20
C ASN A 51 3.41 -9.36 8.60
N ASP A 52 3.18 -8.29 7.83
CA ASP A 52 3.59 -6.94 8.23
C ASP A 52 2.61 -6.36 9.25
N ALA A 53 3.06 -6.19 10.50
CA ALA A 53 2.21 -5.74 11.61
C ALA A 53 1.68 -4.30 11.47
N ILE A 54 2.23 -3.49 10.55
CA ILE A 54 1.83 -2.09 10.34
C ILE A 54 1.23 -1.91 8.95
N LYS A 55 1.87 -2.47 7.92
CA LYS A 55 1.61 -2.26 6.49
C LYS A 55 1.16 -3.55 5.80
N SER A 56 0.40 -4.41 6.49
CA SER A 56 -0.11 -5.64 5.89
C SER A 56 -0.96 -5.41 4.64
N ILE A 57 -0.99 -6.41 3.77
CA ILE A 57 -1.81 -6.49 2.56
C ILE A 57 -2.78 -7.65 2.75
N LEU A 58 -4.05 -7.41 2.50
CA LEU A 58 -5.12 -8.40 2.45
C LEU A 58 -5.24 -8.90 1.02
N VAL A 59 -5.50 -10.19 0.85
CA VAL A 59 -5.63 -10.84 -0.43
C VAL A 59 -6.90 -11.68 -0.47
N LYS A 60 -7.69 -11.51 -1.52
CA LYS A 60 -8.69 -12.49 -1.96
C LYS A 60 -8.13 -13.21 -3.19
N GLY A 61 -8.10 -14.53 -3.17
CA GLY A 61 -7.48 -15.37 -4.21
C GLY A 61 -6.21 -16.09 -3.76
N GLU A 62 -5.49 -16.65 -4.72
CA GLU A 62 -4.32 -17.53 -4.50
C GLU A 62 -2.99 -16.77 -4.40
N TYR A 63 -2.96 -15.46 -4.63
CA TYR A 63 -1.73 -14.67 -4.57
C TYR A 63 -1.09 -14.70 -3.17
N ARG A 64 0.22 -14.97 -3.10
CA ARG A 64 1.00 -15.03 -1.84
C ARG A 64 2.27 -14.21 -1.92
N PHE A 65 2.81 -13.89 -0.75
CA PHE A 65 4.01 -13.06 -0.56
C PHE A 65 5.09 -13.83 0.21
N ASP A 66 5.25 -15.12 -0.06
CA ASP A 66 6.03 -16.01 0.80
C ASP A 66 7.52 -15.63 0.85
N GLU A 67 8.06 -15.14 -0.27
CA GLU A 67 9.47 -14.73 -0.42
C GLU A 67 9.73 -13.25 -0.06
N CYS A 68 8.73 -12.52 0.41
CA CYS A 68 8.86 -11.10 0.73
C CYS A 68 9.38 -10.85 2.14
N ASN A 69 10.04 -9.70 2.33
CA ASN A 69 10.33 -9.16 3.64
C ASN A 69 9.06 -8.60 4.30
N HIS A 70 8.46 -9.38 5.19
CA HIS A 70 7.29 -8.99 5.98
C HIS A 70 7.61 -8.02 7.13
N ARG A 71 8.89 -7.73 7.40
CA ARG A 71 9.30 -6.77 8.44
C ARG A 71 9.43 -5.33 7.95
N ASN A 72 9.32 -5.12 6.63
CA ASN A 72 9.25 -3.80 6.02
C ASN A 72 8.64 -3.88 4.61
N THR A 73 7.31 -3.75 4.49
CA THR A 73 6.61 -3.78 3.19
C THR A 73 7.11 -2.75 2.17
N TYR A 74 7.66 -1.62 2.59
CA TYR A 74 8.17 -0.56 1.70
C TYR A 74 9.65 -0.71 1.30
N SER A 75 10.34 -1.73 1.82
CA SER A 75 11.74 -1.98 1.47
C SER A 75 11.90 -2.57 0.06
N LYS A 76 13.11 -2.51 -0.52
CA LYS A 76 13.43 -3.12 -1.83
C LYS A 76 13.12 -4.61 -1.94
N ASN A 77 13.04 -5.33 -0.82
CA ASN A 77 12.66 -6.73 -0.77
C ASN A 77 11.30 -6.94 -0.07
N GLY A 78 10.55 -5.87 0.18
CA GLY A 78 9.24 -5.89 0.82
C GLY A 78 8.11 -6.29 -0.13
N CYS A 79 6.92 -6.47 0.43
CA CYS A 79 5.75 -6.93 -0.31
C CYS A 79 5.40 -6.04 -1.52
N PHE A 80 5.59 -4.71 -1.43
CA PHE A 80 5.28 -3.84 -2.57
C PHE A 80 6.21 -4.03 -3.76
N GLU A 81 7.44 -4.50 -3.56
CA GLU A 81 8.31 -4.81 -4.69
C GLU A 81 7.73 -5.94 -5.55
N GLN A 82 7.13 -6.96 -4.93
CA GLN A 82 6.46 -8.04 -5.65
C GLN A 82 5.23 -7.53 -6.39
N VAL A 83 4.41 -6.66 -5.76
CA VAL A 83 3.26 -6.01 -6.43
C VAL A 83 3.67 -5.30 -7.72
N LYS A 84 4.84 -4.63 -7.74
CA LYS A 84 5.38 -4.05 -8.96
C LYS A 84 5.82 -5.13 -9.96
N LYS A 85 6.63 -6.11 -9.52
CA LYS A 85 7.18 -7.15 -10.42
C LYS A 85 6.10 -7.94 -11.14
N ASP A 86 4.96 -8.14 -10.49
CA ASP A 86 3.83 -8.91 -11.00
C ASP A 86 2.83 -8.03 -11.79
N ASP A 87 3.24 -6.81 -12.17
CA ASP A 87 2.46 -5.85 -12.99
C ASP A 87 1.02 -5.61 -12.49
N ALA A 88 0.90 -5.39 -11.18
CA ALA A 88 -0.41 -5.16 -10.58
C ALA A 88 -1.03 -3.83 -11.06
N LEU A 89 -2.34 -3.84 -11.24
CA LEU A 89 -3.16 -2.64 -11.45
C LEU A 89 -3.59 -2.05 -10.11
N THR A 90 -3.41 -0.74 -9.90
CA THR A 90 -4.05 -0.03 -8.79
C THR A 90 -5.35 0.61 -9.24
N ILE A 91 -6.40 0.50 -8.42
CA ILE A 91 -7.71 1.10 -8.70
C ILE A 91 -8.17 1.86 -7.46
N SER A 92 -8.59 3.11 -7.66
CA SER A 92 -9.31 3.90 -6.64
C SER A 92 -10.74 4.13 -7.10
N ILE A 93 -11.71 3.78 -6.26
CA ILE A 93 -13.15 3.82 -6.58
C ILE A 93 -13.83 4.79 -5.63
N GLY A 94 -14.53 5.78 -6.16
CA GLY A 94 -15.29 6.77 -5.38
C GLY A 94 -14.41 7.70 -4.54
N THR A 95 -13.13 7.84 -4.89
CA THR A 95 -12.21 8.79 -4.25
C THR A 95 -12.09 10.04 -5.11
N PRO A 96 -11.72 11.21 -4.55
CA PRO A 96 -11.54 12.44 -5.32
C PRO A 96 -10.24 12.50 -6.14
N TRP A 97 -9.33 11.55 -5.91
CA TRP A 97 -8.06 11.41 -6.63
C TRP A 97 -7.56 9.97 -6.49
N LEU A 98 -6.51 9.61 -7.25
CA LEU A 98 -5.81 8.33 -7.11
C LEU A 98 -5.26 8.17 -5.68
N ILE A 99 -5.67 7.10 -4.99
CA ILE A 99 -5.12 6.66 -3.71
C ILE A 99 -4.22 5.45 -3.96
N CYS A 100 -2.91 5.63 -3.83
CA CYS A 100 -1.95 4.58 -4.11
C CYS A 100 -0.91 4.47 -3.00
N SER A 101 -1.03 3.44 -2.15
CA SER A 101 -0.09 3.22 -1.04
C SER A 101 1.30 2.77 -1.50
N TYR A 102 1.43 2.31 -2.75
CA TYR A 102 2.70 1.97 -3.37
C TYR A 102 3.63 3.19 -3.50
N LEU A 103 3.10 4.42 -3.55
CA LEU A 103 3.92 5.64 -3.62
C LEU A 103 4.91 5.75 -2.44
N HIS A 104 4.53 5.23 -1.26
CA HIS A 104 5.42 5.16 -0.10
C HIS A 104 6.57 4.16 -0.25
N HIS A 105 6.42 3.12 -1.07
CA HIS A 105 7.52 2.24 -1.48
C HIS A 105 8.52 3.03 -2.33
N ILE A 106 8.03 3.84 -3.28
CA ILE A 106 8.90 4.68 -4.11
C ILE A 106 9.66 5.69 -3.24
N GLU A 107 8.97 6.39 -2.33
CA GLU A 107 9.57 7.35 -1.38
C GLU A 107 10.67 6.69 -0.54
N ALA A 108 10.40 5.51 0.05
CA ALA A 108 11.34 4.77 0.84
C ALA A 108 12.60 4.37 0.04
N ASN A 109 12.43 3.89 -1.19
CA ASN A 109 13.52 3.37 -2.00
C ASN A 109 14.37 4.46 -2.69
N HIS A 110 13.84 5.68 -2.80
CA HIS A 110 14.60 6.87 -3.19
C HIS A 110 15.22 7.61 -2.00
N GLY A 111 15.01 7.14 -0.77
CA GLY A 111 15.53 7.79 0.42
C GLY A 111 14.93 9.18 0.62
N ALA A 112 13.62 9.33 0.39
CA ALA A 112 12.92 10.59 0.57
C ALA A 112 13.21 11.18 1.96
N PRO A 113 13.76 12.42 2.04
CA PRO A 113 14.31 12.97 3.29
C PRO A 113 13.25 13.21 4.37
N TYR A 114 11.98 13.32 3.97
CA TYR A 114 10.83 13.53 4.84
C TYR A 114 10.18 12.23 5.35
N MET A 115 10.73 11.07 4.99
CA MET A 115 10.19 9.75 5.36
C MET A 115 11.22 8.87 6.07
N PRO A 116 11.74 9.28 7.26
CA PRO A 116 12.66 8.47 8.01
C PRO A 116 12.06 7.10 8.38
N ALA A 117 12.91 6.07 8.36
CA ALA A 117 12.56 4.75 8.86
C ALA A 117 12.42 4.79 10.39
N LYS A 118 11.39 4.12 10.91
CA LYS A 118 11.17 3.94 12.35
C LYS A 118 10.95 2.47 12.64
N GLU A 119 11.51 2.02 13.76
CA GLU A 119 11.39 0.65 14.24
C GLU A 119 10.42 0.56 15.42
N TYR A 120 9.65 -0.52 15.42
CA TYR A 120 8.67 -0.83 16.45
C TYR A 120 8.85 -2.27 16.89
N LYS A 121 9.36 -2.47 18.10
CA LYS A 121 9.39 -3.78 18.76
C LYS A 121 8.03 -4.11 19.34
N GLY A 122 7.65 -5.38 19.29
CA GLY A 122 6.37 -5.87 19.82
C GLY A 122 6.20 -7.37 19.64
N VAL A 123 4.97 -7.83 19.80
CA VAL A 123 4.58 -9.25 19.71
C VAL A 123 3.58 -9.44 18.58
N MET A 124 3.76 -10.51 17.80
CA MET A 124 2.86 -10.97 16.74
C MET A 124 2.21 -12.28 17.15
N HIS A 125 0.89 -12.35 16.98
CA HIS A 125 0.10 -13.57 17.11
C HIS A 125 -0.32 -14.04 15.71
N ASP A 126 0.04 -15.26 15.35
CA ASP A 126 -0.34 -15.90 14.08
C ASP A 126 -0.64 -17.38 14.34
N ASN A 127 -1.86 -17.83 14.00
CA ASN A 127 -2.31 -19.21 14.15
C ASN A 127 -2.01 -19.82 15.53
N GLY A 128 -2.27 -19.07 16.60
CA GLY A 128 -2.03 -19.50 17.99
C GLY A 128 -0.57 -19.45 18.45
N SER A 129 0.37 -19.13 17.57
CA SER A 129 1.78 -18.90 17.91
C SER A 129 2.03 -17.42 18.21
N MET A 130 2.82 -17.15 19.26
CA MET A 130 3.30 -15.81 19.58
C MET A 130 4.78 -15.70 19.27
N SER A 131 5.19 -14.58 18.67
CA SER A 131 6.61 -14.29 18.39
C SER A 131 6.94 -12.82 18.66
N GLU A 132 8.14 -12.56 19.17
CA GLU A 132 8.69 -11.21 19.22
C GLU A 132 9.09 -10.76 17.81
N ILE A 133 8.76 -9.51 17.48
CA ILE A 133 9.03 -8.93 16.17
C ILE A 133 9.60 -7.52 16.31
N THR A 134 10.45 -7.16 15.37
CA THR A 134 10.81 -5.76 15.09
C THR A 134 10.24 -5.40 13.72
N GLN A 135 9.31 -4.44 13.69
CA GLN A 135 8.70 -3.95 12.47
C GLN A 135 9.29 -2.59 12.09
N THR A 136 9.77 -2.46 10.85
CA THR A 136 10.29 -1.22 10.31
C THR A 136 9.30 -0.64 9.31
N THR A 137 9.05 0.67 9.39
CA THR A 137 8.24 1.40 8.39
C THR A 137 8.76 2.81 8.27
N GLN A 138 8.64 3.38 7.07
CA GLN A 138 8.85 4.80 6.84
C GLN A 138 7.63 5.59 7.30
N MET A 139 7.89 6.79 7.82
CA MET A 139 6.90 7.67 8.45
C MET A 139 7.21 9.12 8.10
N TYR A 140 6.20 9.90 7.73
CA TYR A 140 6.34 11.35 7.56
C TYR A 140 6.84 12.01 8.87
N ASP A 141 7.73 12.99 8.74
CA ASP A 141 8.24 13.83 9.83
C ASP A 141 7.21 14.87 10.34
N GLY A 142 6.10 15.05 9.63
CA GLY A 142 4.91 15.81 10.06
C GLY A 142 4.73 17.20 9.44
N ILE A 143 5.71 17.73 8.71
CA ILE A 143 5.58 19.06 8.07
C ILE A 143 5.11 19.00 6.62
N TRP A 144 5.20 17.81 5.99
CA TRP A 144 4.91 17.63 4.57
C TRP A 144 3.52 17.10 4.30
N THR A 145 2.88 17.62 3.25
CA THR A 145 1.60 17.12 2.76
C THR A 145 1.76 16.52 1.38
N PHE A 146 1.15 15.35 1.16
CA PHE A 146 1.18 14.68 -0.15
C PHE A 146 0.46 15.51 -1.22
N ASN A 147 1.15 15.85 -2.31
CA ASN A 147 0.60 16.68 -3.38
C ASN A 147 -0.15 15.86 -4.43
N LYS A 148 -1.34 15.42 -4.03
CA LYS A 148 -2.24 14.54 -4.80
C LYS A 148 -2.64 15.15 -6.14
N PHE A 149 -2.93 16.46 -6.15
CA PHE A 149 -3.34 17.17 -7.37
C PHE A 149 -2.21 17.26 -8.39
N LYS A 150 -0.98 17.58 -7.95
CA LYS A 150 0.20 17.60 -8.82
C LYS A 150 0.44 16.21 -9.42
N LEU A 151 0.44 15.18 -8.58
CA LEU A 151 0.68 13.81 -9.03
C LEU A 151 -0.37 13.38 -10.07
N GLN A 152 -1.66 13.52 -9.75
CA GLN A 152 -2.73 13.10 -10.66
C GLN A 152 -2.66 13.84 -12.00
N ARG A 153 -2.49 15.17 -11.99
CA ARG A 153 -2.33 15.96 -13.21
C ARG A 153 -1.17 15.46 -14.06
N HIS A 154 -0.05 15.12 -13.44
CA HIS A 154 1.15 14.68 -14.14
C HIS A 154 1.01 13.25 -14.69
N LEU A 155 0.39 12.33 -13.95
CA LEU A 155 0.12 10.97 -14.44
C LEU A 155 -0.87 10.99 -15.62
N ARG A 156 -1.92 11.82 -15.53
CA ARG A 156 -2.86 12.03 -16.63
C ARG A 156 -2.17 12.59 -17.88
N ALA A 157 -1.34 13.62 -17.71
CA ALA A 157 -0.60 14.22 -18.83
C ALA A 157 0.41 13.25 -19.47
N ALA A 158 0.88 12.25 -18.72
CA ALA A 158 1.76 11.20 -19.21
C ALA A 158 1.02 10.00 -19.83
N GLY A 159 -0.33 9.98 -19.82
CA GLY A 159 -1.13 8.86 -20.31
C GLY A 159 -1.10 7.61 -19.44
N ILE A 160 -0.65 7.72 -18.18
CA ILE A 160 -0.51 6.59 -17.23
C ILE A 160 -1.79 6.36 -16.42
N LEU A 161 -2.61 7.40 -16.27
CA LEU A 161 -3.80 7.36 -15.43
C LEU A 161 -5.05 7.30 -16.30
N ASP A 162 -5.76 6.19 -16.22
CA ASP A 162 -7.11 6.06 -16.73
C ASP A 162 -8.11 6.64 -15.74
N GLU A 163 -9.04 7.44 -16.24
CA GLU A 163 -10.10 8.06 -15.45
C GLU A 163 -11.46 7.76 -16.07
N TYR A 164 -12.38 7.26 -15.25
CA TYR A 164 -13.75 6.97 -15.65
C TYR A 164 -14.73 7.66 -14.71
N ASP A 165 -15.85 8.14 -15.28
CA ASP A 165 -17.03 8.57 -14.53
C ASP A 165 -18.17 7.59 -14.83
N LEU A 166 -18.59 6.83 -13.82
CA LEU A 166 -19.71 5.91 -13.91
C LEU A 166 -20.91 6.48 -13.16
N ASN A 167 -21.62 7.42 -13.79
CA ASN A 167 -22.79 8.12 -13.21
C ASN A 167 -22.47 8.83 -11.89
N GLY A 168 -21.38 9.60 -11.86
CA GLY A 168 -20.89 10.32 -10.69
C GLY A 168 -19.99 9.50 -9.76
N LEU A 169 -19.78 8.21 -10.06
CA LEU A 169 -18.75 7.41 -9.40
C LEU A 169 -17.42 7.53 -10.16
N SER A 170 -16.49 8.30 -9.60
CA SER A 170 -15.15 8.41 -10.16
C SER A 170 -14.33 7.15 -9.95
N ILE A 171 -13.66 6.67 -10.99
CA ILE A 171 -12.72 5.55 -10.96
C ILE A 171 -11.39 6.01 -11.54
N TYR A 172 -10.32 5.69 -10.84
CA TYR A 172 -8.95 5.95 -11.27
C TYR A 172 -8.20 4.62 -11.33
N ALA A 173 -7.59 4.30 -12.46
CA ALA A 173 -6.82 3.07 -12.64
C ALA A 173 -5.45 3.37 -13.28
N ALA A 174 -4.41 2.65 -12.87
CA ALA A 174 -3.07 2.79 -13.41
C ALA A 174 -2.20 1.56 -13.10
N SER A 175 -1.27 1.21 -14.00
CA SER A 175 -0.27 0.16 -13.76
C SER A 175 0.73 0.61 -12.69
N ILE A 176 1.04 -0.28 -11.74
CA ILE A 176 2.05 -0.01 -10.70
C ILE A 176 3.44 0.18 -11.31
N PRO A 177 3.94 -0.67 -12.24
CA PRO A 177 5.18 -0.42 -12.97
C PRO A 177 5.29 0.94 -13.67
N GLU A 178 4.21 1.41 -14.30
CA GLU A 178 4.21 2.71 -14.99
C GLU A 178 4.29 3.87 -13.99
N ILE A 179 3.52 3.79 -12.89
CA ILE A 179 3.64 4.73 -11.77
C ILE A 179 5.07 4.71 -11.21
N ASP A 180 5.64 3.53 -10.97
CA ASP A 180 6.99 3.37 -10.43
C ASP A 180 8.02 4.07 -11.32
N THR A 181 8.01 3.75 -12.62
CA THR A 181 8.95 4.31 -13.59
C THR A 181 8.85 5.83 -13.65
N PHE A 182 7.63 6.36 -13.79
CA PHE A 182 7.39 7.79 -13.91
C PHE A 182 7.78 8.56 -12.65
N VAL A 183 7.26 8.13 -11.49
CA VAL A 183 7.48 8.82 -10.21
C VAL A 183 8.94 8.70 -9.77
N SER A 184 9.57 7.54 -9.94
CA SER A 184 11.01 7.37 -9.69
C SER A 184 11.84 8.32 -10.54
N GLY A 185 11.50 8.48 -11.83
CA GLY A 185 12.15 9.44 -12.71
C GLY A 185 12.05 10.89 -12.20
N LYS A 186 10.89 11.28 -11.67
CA LYS A 186 10.69 12.61 -11.06
C LYS A 186 11.43 12.75 -9.73
N MET A 187 11.41 11.73 -8.87
CA MET A 187 12.08 11.76 -7.57
C MET A 187 13.61 11.80 -7.68
N LYS A 188 14.19 11.21 -8.73
CA LYS A 188 15.64 11.36 -9.02
C LYS A 188 16.04 12.81 -9.32
N GLN A 189 15.12 13.62 -9.84
CA GLN A 189 15.35 15.04 -10.14
C GLN A 189 15.01 15.93 -8.93
N ASP A 190 13.94 15.59 -8.21
CA ASP A 190 13.48 16.30 -7.03
C ASP A 190 13.00 15.29 -5.96
N PRO A 191 13.76 15.05 -4.87
CA PRO A 191 13.35 14.12 -3.84
C PRO A 191 12.04 14.51 -3.13
N TYR A 192 11.64 15.79 -3.20
CA TYR A 192 10.39 16.33 -2.65
C TYR A 192 9.23 16.32 -3.65
N TYR A 193 9.39 15.67 -4.81
CA TYR A 193 8.40 15.66 -5.88
C TYR A 193 6.99 15.24 -5.43
N LEU A 194 6.84 14.35 -4.44
CA LEU A 194 5.53 13.86 -4.01
C LEU A 194 4.85 14.74 -2.96
N VAL A 195 5.56 15.72 -2.39
CA VAL A 195 5.06 16.55 -1.30
C VAL A 195 5.08 18.04 -1.64
N THR A 196 4.50 18.82 -0.73
CA THR A 196 4.54 20.29 -0.61
C THR A 196 4.58 20.67 0.85
#